data_AF-A0A9D3ZNA3-F1
#
_entry.id   AF-A0A9D3ZNA3-F1
#
_cell.length_a   1.000
_cell.length_b   1.000
_cell.length_c   1.000
_cell.angle_alpha   90.00
_cell.angle_beta   90.00
_cell.angle_gamma   90.00
#
_symmetry.space_group_name_H-M   'P 1'
#
loop_
_entity.id
_entity.type
_entity.pdbx_description
1 polymer ?
#
loop_
_entity_poly.entity_id
_entity_poly.type
_entity_poly.pdbx_seq_one_letter_code
_entity_poly.pdbx_strand_id
1 'polypeptide(L)'
;MASYFVEAMCRPRTVKPVLWNQAVKYGNATLMTKWFNAKTKELLSELATQAYTNPKMYAAGEMELYGSKKLYGLTQCTRDLSSTECKKCLDGIIGELPSCCDGKE
;
A
#
# COMPACT_ATOMS: atom_id res chain seq x y z
N MET A 1 -5.74 10.44 -17.76
CA MET A 1 -5.40 9.11 -17.18
C MET A 1 -5.49 9.24 -15.68
N ALA A 2 -6.32 8.44 -15.02
CA ALA A 2 -6.35 8.40 -13.55
C ALA A 2 -5.30 7.40 -13.08
N SER A 3 -4.33 7.88 -12.30
CA SER A 3 -3.29 7.08 -11.68
C SER A 3 -3.48 7.13 -10.17
N TYR A 4 -3.43 5.97 -9.52
CA TYR A 4 -3.61 5.83 -8.08
C TYR A 4 -2.25 5.65 -7.42
N PHE A 5 -2.00 6.28 -6.28
CA PHE A 5 -0.76 6.13 -5.53
C PHE A 5 -1.07 5.62 -4.12
N VAL A 6 -0.31 4.63 -3.66
CA VAL A 6 -0.48 4.00 -2.34
C VAL A 6 0.88 3.89 -1.68
N GLU A 7 0.97 4.35 -0.43
CA GLU A 7 2.22 4.35 0.32
C GLU A 7 2.06 3.67 1.69
N ALA A 8 3.02 2.82 2.04
CA ALA A 8 3.11 2.16 3.33
C ALA A 8 4.48 2.45 3.97
N MET A 9 4.48 3.30 5.00
CA MET A 9 5.70 3.70 5.72
C MET A 9 5.74 3.11 7.13
N CYS A 10 6.87 2.47 7.45
CA CYS A 10 7.14 1.86 8.74
C CYS A 10 8.22 2.63 9.52
N ARG A 11 7.82 3.18 10.68
CA ARG A 11 8.69 3.93 11.60
C ARG A 11 8.69 3.29 13.00
N PRO A 12 9.77 3.41 13.80
CA PRO A 12 9.92 2.71 15.09
C PRO A 12 8.93 3.14 16.17
N ARG A 13 8.18 4.23 15.95
CA ARG A 13 7.18 4.77 16.89
C ARG A 13 5.78 4.95 16.29
N THR A 14 5.58 4.57 15.03
CA THR A 14 4.30 4.77 14.34
C THR A 14 4.11 3.68 13.30
N VAL A 15 3.15 2.78 13.56
CA VAL A 15 2.47 2.02 12.51
C VAL A 15 1.32 2.90 12.06
N LYS A 16 1.57 3.79 11.10
CA LYS A 16 0.52 4.61 10.50
C LYS A 16 0.56 4.41 8.99
N PRO A 17 -0.43 3.72 8.39
CA PRO A 17 -0.64 3.79 6.95
C PRO A 17 -0.81 5.26 6.58
N VAL A 18 -0.04 5.78 5.62
CA VAL A 18 -0.26 7.11 5.04
C VAL A 18 -0.63 6.90 3.58
N LEU A 19 -1.94 6.86 3.30
CA LEU A 19 -2.40 7.00 1.92
C LEU A 19 -2.27 8.48 1.51
N TRP A 20 -1.39 8.77 0.56
CA TRP A 20 -1.38 10.05 -0.14
C TRP A 20 -2.38 10.02 -1.31
N ASN A 21 -3.48 10.78 -1.21
CA ASN A 21 -4.44 11.27 -2.22
C ASN A 21 -4.83 10.35 -3.42
N GLN A 22 -6.09 10.17 -3.86
CA GLN A 22 -7.41 10.68 -3.47
C GLN A 22 -8.49 9.89 -4.26
N ALA A 23 -9.71 9.82 -3.69
CA ALA A 23 -11.01 9.60 -4.33
C ALA A 23 -11.18 8.43 -5.35
N VAL A 24 -11.69 7.30 -4.86
CA VAL A 24 -12.58 6.44 -5.67
C VAL A 24 -14.02 6.81 -5.33
N LYS A 25 -14.55 7.90 -5.91
CA LYS A 25 -16.00 8.00 -6.15
C LYS A 25 -16.31 7.20 -7.41
N TYR A 26 -16.43 5.88 -7.26
CA TYR A 26 -17.05 5.04 -8.29
C TYR A 26 -18.42 4.59 -7.78
N GLY A 27 -19.46 5.08 -8.45
CA GLY A 27 -20.84 4.68 -8.20
C GLY A 27 -21.03 3.18 -8.35
N ASN A 28 -21.80 2.62 -7.40
CA ASN A 28 -22.14 1.23 -7.12
C ASN A 28 -21.04 0.39 -6.42
N ALA A 29 -21.12 0.32 -5.09
CA ALA A 29 -19.99 0.60 -4.18
C ALA A 29 -19.34 -0.61 -3.46
N THR A 30 -19.51 -1.85 -3.89
CA THR A 30 -19.00 -3.02 -3.12
C THR A 30 -18.04 -3.95 -3.87
N LEU A 31 -18.24 -4.18 -5.18
CA LEU A 31 -17.41 -5.10 -5.94
C LEU A 31 -16.16 -4.42 -6.51
N MET A 32 -16.28 -3.15 -6.90
CA MET A 32 -15.16 -2.35 -7.43
C MET A 32 -14.10 -2.09 -6.35
N THR A 33 -14.53 -1.80 -5.12
CA THR A 33 -13.65 -1.55 -3.98
C THR A 33 -12.91 -2.81 -3.55
N LYS A 34 -13.58 -3.97 -3.58
CA LYS A 34 -12.96 -5.26 -3.22
C LYS A 34 -11.82 -5.64 -4.15
N TRP A 35 -12.01 -5.54 -5.47
CA TRP A 35 -10.93 -5.87 -6.41
C TRP A 35 -9.78 -4.86 -6.30
N PHE A 36 -10.09 -3.56 -6.13
CA PHE A 36 -9.05 -2.54 -5.97
C PHE A 36 -8.23 -2.80 -4.70
N ASN A 37 -8.90 -3.08 -3.58
CA ASN A 37 -8.23 -3.43 -2.33
C ASN A 37 -7.39 -4.71 -2.47
N ALA A 38 -7.88 -5.70 -3.23
CA ALA A 38 -7.12 -6.92 -3.52
C ALA A 38 -5.86 -6.61 -4.33
N LYS A 39 -5.95 -5.77 -5.37
CA LYS A 39 -4.81 -5.37 -6.19
C LYS A 39 -3.81 -4.49 -5.44
N THR A 40 -4.31 -3.60 -4.58
CA THR A 40 -3.47 -2.81 -3.69
C THR A 40 -2.73 -3.68 -2.69
N LYS A 41 -3.40 -4.69 -2.12
CA LYS A 41 -2.78 -5.67 -1.23
C LYS A 41 -1.70 -6.49 -1.94
N GLU A 42 -2.00 -6.97 -3.15
CA GLU A 42 -1.06 -7.70 -4.00
C GLU A 42 0.22 -6.87 -4.25
N LEU A 43 0.08 -5.66 -4.80
CA LEU A 43 1.21 -4.78 -5.11
C LEU A 43 2.03 -4.44 -3.85
N LEU A 44 1.38 -4.03 -2.76
CA LEU A 44 2.11 -3.67 -1.54
C LEU A 44 2.79 -4.87 -0.87
N SER A 45 2.26 -6.09 -0.99
CA SER A 45 2.90 -7.29 -0.42
C SER A 45 4.19 -7.64 -1.16
N GLU A 46 4.18 -7.51 -2.49
CA GLU A 46 5.38 -7.66 -3.32
C GLU A 46 6.41 -6.59 -2.99
N LEU A 47 6.00 -5.33 -2.93
CA LEU A 47 6.88 -4.23 -2.56
C LEU A 47 7.37 -4.34 -1.12
N ALA A 48 6.59 -4.89 -0.19
CA ALA A 48 7.03 -5.11 1.17
C ALA A 48 8.17 -6.11 1.23
N THR A 49 8.07 -7.19 0.44
CA THR A 49 9.12 -8.20 0.29
C THR A 49 10.41 -7.61 -0.22
N GLN A 50 10.30 -6.72 -1.21
CA GLN A 50 11.46 -6.01 -1.75
C GLN A 50 12.03 -5.00 -0.74
N ALA A 51 11.19 -4.28 0.00
CA ALA A 51 11.65 -3.27 0.95
C ALA A 51 12.45 -3.87 2.10
N TYR A 52 11.99 -4.95 2.76
CA TYR A 52 12.70 -5.50 3.91
C TYR A 52 13.95 -6.31 3.55
N THR A 53 14.05 -6.80 2.30
CA THR A 53 15.24 -7.52 1.79
C THR A 53 16.28 -6.59 1.18
N ASN A 54 15.89 -5.39 0.78
CA ASN A 54 16.79 -4.41 0.19
C ASN A 54 17.54 -3.62 1.27
N PRO A 55 18.88 -3.46 1.18
CA PRO A 55 19.67 -2.62 2.08
C PRO A 55 19.18 -1.16 2.17
N LYS A 56 18.47 -0.68 1.14
CA LYS A 56 17.88 0.66 1.10
C LYS A 56 16.57 0.78 1.87
N MET A 57 15.97 -0.34 2.28
CA MET A 57 14.72 -0.39 3.06
C MET A 57 13.51 0.30 2.40
N TYR A 58 13.46 0.34 1.07
CA TYR A 58 12.30 0.82 0.33
C TYR A 58 12.12 0.05 -0.99
N ALA A 59 10.90 0.03 -1.50
CA ALA A 59 10.59 -0.46 -2.84
C ALA A 59 9.41 0.31 -3.44
N ALA A 60 9.44 0.52 -4.75
CA ALA A 60 8.37 1.16 -5.50
C ALA A 60 8.03 0.34 -6.73
N GLY A 61 6.78 0.37 -7.16
CA GLY A 61 6.33 -0.37 -8.33
C GLY A 61 4.96 0.08 -8.80
N GLU A 62 4.51 -0.50 -9.89
CA GLU A 62 3.21 -0.21 -10.48
C GLU A 62 2.50 -1.47 -10.96
N MET A 63 1.19 -1.39 -11.08
CA MET A 63 0.32 -2.44 -11.58
C MET A 63 -0.77 -1.84 -12.48
N GLU A 64 -1.07 -2.50 -13.59
CA GLU A 64 -2.16 -2.09 -14.46
C GLU A 64 -3.51 -2.49 -13.87
N LEU A 65 -4.45 -1.55 -13.94
CA LEU A 65 -5.83 -1.69 -13.50
C LEU A 65 -6.76 -1.64 -14.72
N TYR A 66 -8.01 -2.05 -14.52
CA TYR A 66 -9.01 -2.01 -15.58
C TYR A 66 -9.21 -0.58 -16.14
N GLY A 67 -9.35 -0.48 -17.47
CA GLY A 67 -9.62 0.79 -18.16
C GLY A 67 -8.41 1.71 -18.29
N SER A 68 -7.22 1.16 -18.51
CA SER A 68 -5.96 1.91 -18.69
C SER A 68 -5.56 2.78 -17.50
N LYS A 69 -5.99 2.38 -16.30
CA LYS A 69 -5.57 3.01 -15.05
C LYS A 69 -4.34 2.30 -14.53
N LYS A 70 -3.50 3.02 -13.79
CA LYS A 70 -2.30 2.46 -13.15
C LYS A 70 -2.39 2.67 -11.65
N LEU A 71 -2.02 1.63 -10.90
CA LEU A 71 -1.81 1.66 -9.47
C LEU A 71 -0.32 1.72 -9.22
N TYR A 72 0.12 2.72 -8.47
CA TYR A 72 1.49 2.90 -8.04
C TYR A 72 1.57 2.62 -6.55
N GLY A 73 2.60 1.91 -6.15
CA GLY A 73 2.86 1.52 -4.77
C GLY A 73 4.25 1.95 -4.34
N LEU A 74 4.37 2.36 -3.07
CA LEU A 74 5.64 2.62 -2.40
C LEU A 74 5.61 2.01 -1.01
N THR A 75 6.61 1.21 -0.67
CA THR A 75 6.84 0.71 0.68
C THR A 75 8.17 1.27 1.19
N GLN A 76 8.21 1.72 2.44
CA GLN A 76 9.42 2.23 3.05
C GLN A 76 9.49 1.82 4.52
N CYS A 77 10.68 1.43 4.94
CA CYS A 77 11.04 1.21 6.34
C CYS A 77 12.19 2.15 6.71
N THR A 78 12.16 2.66 7.94
CA THR A 78 13.33 3.35 8.49
C THR A 78 14.47 2.38 8.72
N ARG A 79 15.69 2.87 8.48
CA ARG A 79 16.93 2.10 8.70
C ARG A 79 17.18 1.68 10.15
N ASP A 80 16.40 2.22 11.07
CA ASP A 80 16.41 1.88 12.49
C ASP A 80 15.69 0.56 12.80
N LEU A 81 14.92 0.02 11.84
CA LEU A 81 14.19 -1.25 11.97
C LEU A 81 15.04 -2.40 11.42
N SER A 82 14.99 -3.57 12.06
CA SER A 82 15.46 -4.81 11.45
C SER A 82 14.56 -5.24 10.28
N SER A 83 15.07 -6.06 9.36
CA SER A 83 14.28 -6.63 8.26
C SER A 83 13.01 -7.33 8.77
N THR A 84 13.10 -8.01 9.92
CA THR A 84 11.95 -8.69 10.54
C THR A 84 10.90 -7.70 11.07
N GLU A 85 11.33 -6.61 11.71
CA GLU A 85 10.42 -5.57 12.20
C GLU A 85 9.78 -4.77 11.05
N CYS A 86 10.58 -4.47 10.02
CA CYS A 86 10.10 -3.87 8.78
C CYS A 86 9.01 -4.73 8.13
N LYS A 87 9.27 -6.04 7.97
CA LYS A 87 8.27 -6.98 7.45
C LYS A 87 6.99 -6.98 8.28
N LYS A 88 7.11 -7.16 9.60
CA LYS A 88 5.94 -7.20 10.51
C LYS A 88 5.11 -5.91 10.43
N CYS A 89 5.76 -4.76 10.38
CA CYS A 89 5.07 -3.48 10.28
C CYS A 89 4.36 -3.32 8.93
N LEU A 90 5.02 -3.67 7.82
CA LEU A 90 4.43 -3.59 6.49
C LEU A 90 3.25 -4.57 6.35
N ASP A 91 3.39 -5.81 6.83
CA ASP A 91 2.32 -6.81 6.86
C ASP A 91 1.11 -6.32 7.68
N GLY A 92 1.35 -5.61 8.79
CA GLY A 92 0.32 -4.99 9.60
C GLY A 92 -0.45 -3.91 8.84
N ILE A 93 0.26 -2.97 8.21
CA ILE A 93 -0.33 -1.90 7.38
C ILE A 93 -1.17 -2.51 6.24
N ILE A 94 -0.65 -3.55 5.58
CA ILE A 94 -1.32 -4.24 4.48
C ILE A 94 -2.56 -5.00 4.96
N GLY A 95 -2.51 -5.59 6.16
CA GLY A 95 -3.64 -6.24 6.80
C GLY A 95 -4.77 -5.27 7.19
N GLU A 96 -4.42 -4.03 7.51
CA GLU A 96 -5.35 -2.96 7.86
C GLU A 96 -5.89 -2.18 6.67
N LEU A 97 -5.39 -2.40 5.44
CA LEU A 97 -5.91 -1.74 4.23
C LEU A 97 -7.44 -1.79 4.08
N PRO A 98 -8.14 -2.91 4.36
CA PRO A 98 -9.60 -2.97 4.28
C PRO A 98 -10.26 -2.03 5.31
N SER A 99 -9.72 -1.92 6.53
CA SER A 99 -10.35 -1.18 7.64
C SER A 99 -9.92 0.28 7.74
N CYS A 100 -8.69 0.60 7.32
CA CYS A 100 -8.12 1.94 7.38
C CYS A 100 -8.65 2.85 6.26
N CYS A 101 -9.15 2.27 5.17
CA CYS A 101 -9.40 2.97 3.90
C CYS A 101 -10.80 2.72 3.31
N ASP A 102 -11.69 2.06 4.06
CA ASP A 102 -13.12 1.84 3.77
C ASP A 102 -13.91 3.17 3.82
N GLY A 103 -13.56 4.11 2.94
CA GLY A 103 -14.38 5.28 2.65
C GLY A 103 -14.58 6.27 3.80
N LYS A 104 -13.57 6.54 4.64
CA LYS A 104 -13.62 7.72 5.50
C LYS A 104 -13.32 9.00 4.71
N GLU A 105 -14.38 9.49 4.07
CA GLU A 105 -14.75 10.92 4.05
C GLU A 105 -16.20 11.04 4.53
#